data_AF-S7X897-F1
#
_entry.id   AF-S7X897-F1
#
_cell.length_a   1.000
_cell.length_b   1.000
_cell.length_c   1.000
_cell.angle_alpha   90.00
_cell.angle_beta   90.00
_cell.angle_gamma   90.00
#
_symmetry.space_group_name_H-M   'P 1'
#
loop_
_entity.id
_entity.type
_entity.pdbx_description
1 polymer ?
#
loop_
_entity_poly.entity_id
_entity_poly.type
_entity_poly.pdbx_seq_one_letter_code
_entity_poly.pdbx_strand_id
1 'polypeptide(L)' 'MGCLPGNLVELVQVAPFADPMYLNINGTHLAIRKETAIHIIIETAHE' A
#
# COMPACT_ATOMS: atom_id res chain seq x y z
N MET A 1 11.52 -2.90 1.47
CA MET A 1 11.75 -3.22 2.90
C MET A 1 10.54 -2.79 3.75
N GLY A 2 9.33 -3.29 3.50
CA GLY A 2 8.15 -2.88 4.29
C GLY A 2 6.87 -3.68 3.99
N CYS A 3 6.61 -3.98 2.72
CA CYS A 3 5.52 -4.88 2.34
C CYS A 3 6.02 -6.34 2.35
N LEU A 4 6.11 -6.94 3.53
CA LEU A 4 6.36 -8.38 3.66
C LEU A 4 5.03 -9.14 3.65
N PRO A 5 5.01 -10.40 3.15
CA PRO A 5 3.82 -11.24 3.23
C PRO A 5 3.32 -11.37 4.67
N GLY A 6 1.99 -11.28 4.86
CA GLY A 6 1.35 -11.33 6.17
C GLY A 6 1.18 -9.98 6.87
N ASN A 7 1.74 -8.89 6.33
CA ASN A 7 1.45 -7.55 6.85
C ASN A 7 0.08 -7.06 6.36
N LEU A 8 -0.70 -6.47 7.26
CA LEU A 8 -1.90 -5.73 6.88
C LEU A 8 -1.47 -4.41 6.22
N VAL A 9 -2.07 -4.14 5.07
CA VAL A 9 -1.83 -2.92 4.29
C VAL A 9 -3.16 -2.21 4.12
N GLU A 10 -3.18 -0.94 4.47
CA GLU A 10 -4.34 -0.07 4.34
C GLU A 10 -4.01 1.07 3.37
N LEU A 11 -4.90 1.33 2.42
CA LEU A 11 -4.80 2.48 1.53
C LEU A 11 -5.38 3.71 2.23
N VAL A 12 -4.52 4.64 2.63
CA VAL A 12 -4.92 5.85 3.35
C VAL A 12 -5.38 6.92 2.38
N GLN A 13 -4.58 7.18 1.34
CA GLN A 13 -4.88 8.22 0.37
C GLN A 13 -4.22 7.92 -0.97
N VAL A 14 -4.85 8.37 -2.05
CA VAL A 14 -4.26 8.40 -3.39
C VAL A 14 -4.00 9.86 -3.74
N ALA A 15 -2.81 10.17 -4.27
CA ALA A 15 -2.49 11.52 -4.72
C ALA A 15 -3.41 11.96 -5.88
N PRO A 16 -3.57 13.27 -6.14
CA PRO A 16 -4.50 13.79 -7.15
C PRO A 16 -4.30 13.22 -8.57
N PHE A 17 -3.08 12.79 -8.90
CA PHE A 17 -2.73 12.20 -10.21
C PHE A 17 -2.59 10.68 -10.18
N ALA A 18 -3.22 10.02 -9.19
CA ALA A 18 -3.13 8.57 -8.97
C ALA A 18 -1.73 8.03 -8.64
N ASP A 19 -0.75 8.91 -8.43
CA ASP A 19 0.63 8.59 -8.04
C ASP A 19 1.25 9.75 -7.24
N PRO A 20 1.95 9.49 -6.12
CA PRO A 20 2.06 8.21 -5.42
C PRO A 20 0.79 7.86 -4.60
N MET A 21 0.72 6.62 -4.13
CA MET A 21 -0.29 6.16 -3.17
C MET A 21 0.31 6.16 -1.75
N TYR A 22 -0.46 6.63 -0.77
CA TYR A 22 -0.11 6.58 0.65
C TYR A 22 -0.74 5.36 1.30
N LEU A 23 0.11 4.50 1.86
CA LEU A 23 -0.25 3.28 2.55
C LEU A 23 0.10 3.37 4.03
N ASN A 24 -0.70 2.72 4.86
CA ASN A 24 -0.39 2.42 6.24
C ASN A 24 -0.10 0.92 6.35
N ILE A 25 1.08 0.57 6.87
CA ILE A 25 1.53 -0.81 7.05
C ILE A 25 1.93 -0.98 8.50
N ASN A 26 1.15 -1.75 9.27
CA ASN A 26 1.37 -1.96 10.72
C ASN A 26 1.61 -0.65 11.51
N GLY A 27 0.91 0.44 11.17
CA GLY A 27 1.03 1.74 11.83
C GLY A 27 2.13 2.66 11.26
N THR A 28 2.88 2.20 10.25
CA THR A 28 3.89 3.01 9.55
C THR A 28 3.34 3.56 8.24
N HIS A 29 3.49 4.88 8.03
CA HIS A 29 3.04 5.55 6.82
C HIS A 29 4.13 5.50 5.74
N LEU A 30 3.78 5.03 4.55
CA LEU A 30 4.67 4.91 3.40
C LEU A 30 3.99 5.44 2.14
N ALA A 31 4.70 6.28 1.37
CA ALA A 31 4.30 6.62 0.02
C ALA A 31 4.96 5.63 -0.97
N ILE A 32 4.16 5.03 -1.85
CA ILE A 32 4.63 4.11 -2.89
C ILE A 32 4.17 4.60 -4.27
N ARG A 33 5.07 4.51 -5.25
CA ARG A 33 4.71 4.78 -6.65
C ARG A 33 3.89 3.64 -7.23
N LYS A 34 2.95 3.96 -8.11
CA LYS A 34 2.07 3.01 -8.79
C LYS A 34 2.86 1.94 -9.53
N GLU A 35 3.94 2.32 -10.22
CA GLU A 35 4.85 1.39 -10.92
C GLU A 35 5.50 0.35 -10.01
N THR A 36 5.66 0.65 -8.72
CA THR A 36 6.17 -0.33 -7.75
C THR A 36 5.02 -1.11 -7.11
N ALA A 37 3.91 -0.45 -6.83
CA ALA A 37 2.75 -1.06 -6.19
C ALA A 37 2.11 -2.16 -7.05
N ILE A 38 2.19 -2.09 -8.38
CA ILE A 38 1.69 -3.16 -9.28
C ILE A 38 2.37 -4.52 -9.06
N HIS A 39 3.55 -4.55 -8.44
CA HIS A 39 4.29 -5.78 -8.16
C HIS A 39 3.95 -6.37 -6.78
N ILE A 40 3.12 -5.69 -5.98
CA ILE A 40 2.70 -6.15 -4.66
C ILE A 40 1.40 -6.92 -4.81
N ILE A 41 1.44 -8.20 -4.45
CA ILE A 41 0.25 -9.06 -4.41
C ILE A 41 -0.40 -8.87 -3.04
N ILE A 42 -1.71 -8.61 -3.04
CA ILE A 42 -2.52 -8.46 -1.84
C ILE A 42 -3.67 -9.45 -1.87
N GLU A 43 -4.07 -9.91 -0.68
CA GLU A 43 -5.31 -10.64 -0.47
C GLU A 43 -6.34 -9.66 0.10
N THR A 44 -7.55 -9.66 -0.45
CA THR A 44 -8.64 -8.84 0.09
C THR A 44 -9.11 -9.46 1.39
N ALA A 45 -8.81 -8.80 2.51
CA ALA A 45 -9.46 -9.12 3.79
C ALA A 45 -10.93 -8.69 3.67
N HIS A 46 -11.80 -9.67 3.38
CA HIS A 46 -13.24 -9.48 3.50
C HIS A 46 -13.59 -9.45 4.99
N GLU A 47 -14.23 -8.38 5.44
CA GLU A 47 -15.05 -8.38 6.66
C GLU A 47 -16.52 -8.64 6.28
#